data_AF-A0A7W6URI7-F1
#
_entry.id   AF-A0A7W6URI7-F1
#
_cell.length_a   1.000
_cell.length_b   1.000
_cell.length_c   1.000
_cell.angle_alpha   90.00
_cell.angle_beta   90.00
_cell.angle_gamma   90.00
#
_symmetry.space_group_name_H-M   'P 1'
#
loop_
_entity.id
_entity.type
_entity.pdbx_description
1 polymer ?
#
loop_
_entity_poly.entity_id
_entity_poly.type
_entity_poly.pdbx_seq_one_letter_code
_entity_poly.pdbx_strand_id
1 'polypeptide(L)'
;MPEYFTEERSVEAVNSRMGQDINPRLTEVMASLVKHLHAFAKDISLTQAEWELAIGFLTRTGHLCHDERQEFILLSDTLGLSMLVDAINNRRPPGATENTVFGPFHVEGAPIRQMGENISLDGKGESCLFIGRVLDLNGNPIEGARIDVWSDNSDGFYDVQQPDIQPKWNNRGIFVTGADGAYSFVGIKPVSYPIPDDGPVGQMLASLGRHPYRPAHTHYLITASGYQKLVTHTFVGDDPYLESDTVFGVKNSLVAPFDRVDRRTIWRSDFDFVLTPVENTQ
;
A
#
# COMPACT_ATOMS: atom_id res chain seq x y z
N MET A 1 26.40 15.60 -35.99
CA MET A 1 27.45 14.64 -35.56
C MET A 1 27.01 14.06 -34.24
N PRO A 2 27.21 12.77 -33.96
CA PRO A 2 26.98 12.25 -32.61
C PRO A 2 27.91 13.00 -31.67
N GLU A 3 27.34 13.67 -30.66
CA GLU A 3 28.11 14.39 -29.68
C GLU A 3 28.68 13.38 -28.68
N TYR A 4 29.99 13.46 -28.43
CA TYR A 4 30.64 12.59 -27.48
C TYR A 4 30.12 12.85 -26.06
N PHE A 5 30.09 11.80 -25.25
CA PHE A 5 29.69 11.90 -23.85
C PHE A 5 30.71 12.74 -23.08
N THR A 6 30.25 13.82 -22.43
CA THR A 6 30.99 14.55 -21.39
C THR A 6 30.12 14.62 -20.15
N GLU A 7 30.70 14.97 -19.00
CA GLU A 7 29.94 15.15 -17.78
C GLU A 7 28.82 16.18 -17.99
N GLU A 8 29.16 17.36 -18.53
CA GLU A 8 28.21 18.46 -18.75
C GLU A 8 27.05 18.04 -19.65
N ARG A 9 27.35 17.31 -20.73
CA ARG A 9 26.40 16.96 -21.81
C ARG A 9 25.86 15.54 -21.72
N SER A 10 26.03 14.88 -20.57
CA SER A 10 25.73 13.46 -20.42
C SER A 10 24.26 13.11 -20.66
N VAL A 11 23.33 14.01 -20.33
CA VAL A 11 21.89 13.82 -20.54
C VAL A 11 21.55 13.88 -22.03
N GLU A 12 22.04 14.90 -22.74
CA GLU A 12 21.85 15.06 -24.19
C GLU A 12 22.47 13.89 -24.96
N ALA A 13 23.67 13.46 -24.57
CA ALA A 13 24.40 12.37 -25.22
C ALA A 13 23.66 11.02 -25.10
N VAL A 14 22.96 10.76 -23.98
CA VAL A 14 22.15 9.55 -23.80
C VAL A 14 20.81 9.68 -24.53
N ASN A 15 20.08 10.77 -24.29
CA ASN A 15 18.73 10.93 -24.83
C ASN A 15 18.71 11.08 -26.37
N SER A 16 19.76 11.62 -26.99
CA SER A 16 19.89 11.73 -28.45
C SER A 16 20.01 10.37 -29.18
N ARG A 17 20.20 9.26 -28.45
CA ARG A 17 20.28 7.90 -29.01
C ARG A 17 18.94 7.17 -29.05
N MET A 18 17.87 7.79 -28.56
CA MET A 18 16.52 7.25 -28.70
C MET A 18 16.13 7.16 -30.17
N GLY A 19 15.50 6.05 -30.57
CA GLY A 19 15.06 5.82 -31.95
C GLY A 19 13.95 6.79 -32.38
N GLN A 20 13.76 6.96 -33.69
CA GLN A 20 12.75 7.90 -34.22
C GLN A 20 11.31 7.38 -34.09
N ASP A 21 11.12 6.06 -34.05
CA ASP A 21 9.80 5.41 -34.04
C ASP A 21 9.37 4.89 -32.65
N ILE A 22 9.94 5.43 -31.57
CA ILE A 22 9.58 5.01 -30.21
C ILE A 22 8.24 5.62 -29.76
N ASN A 23 7.56 4.95 -28.82
CA ASN A 23 6.34 5.47 -28.22
C ASN A 23 6.60 6.86 -27.58
N PRO A 24 5.77 7.90 -27.87
CA PRO A 24 5.99 9.24 -27.33
C PRO A 24 6.01 9.31 -25.81
N ARG A 25 5.16 8.53 -25.13
CA ARG A 25 5.14 8.48 -23.66
C ARG A 25 6.39 7.82 -23.09
N LEU A 26 6.86 6.74 -23.72
CA LEU A 26 8.12 6.11 -23.32
C LEU A 26 9.31 7.06 -23.48
N THR A 27 9.32 7.86 -24.55
CA THR A 27 10.33 8.92 -24.77
C THR A 27 10.37 9.88 -23.60
N GLU A 28 9.21 10.39 -23.20
CA GLU A 28 9.09 11.36 -22.11
C GLU A 28 9.56 10.77 -20.77
N VAL A 29 9.13 9.54 -20.47
CA VAL A 29 9.51 8.84 -19.22
C VAL A 29 11.02 8.61 -19.17
N MET A 30 11.62 8.05 -20.23
CA MET A 30 13.05 7.74 -20.25
C MET A 30 13.90 9.01 -20.25
N ALA A 31 13.51 10.05 -21.00
CA ALA A 31 14.23 11.31 -21.02
C ALA A 31 14.27 11.95 -19.63
N SER A 32 13.16 11.91 -18.89
CA SER A 32 13.07 12.42 -17.53
C SER A 32 13.89 11.56 -16.55
N LEU A 33 13.76 10.22 -16.62
CA LEU A 33 14.53 9.31 -15.78
C LEU A 33 16.04 9.52 -15.92
N VAL A 34 16.56 9.55 -17.17
CA VAL A 34 17.97 9.80 -17.46
C VAL A 34 18.41 11.15 -16.90
N LYS A 35 17.61 12.20 -17.11
CA LYS A 35 17.89 13.53 -16.59
C LYS A 35 18.05 13.52 -15.07
N HIS A 36 17.11 12.93 -14.34
CA HIS A 36 17.13 12.93 -12.88
C HIS A 36 18.22 12.01 -12.31
N LEU A 37 18.48 10.86 -12.92
CA LEU A 37 19.55 9.94 -12.51
C LEU A 37 20.93 10.59 -12.68
N HIS A 38 21.18 11.27 -13.81
CA HIS A 38 22.45 11.97 -14.03
C HIS A 38 22.59 13.19 -13.12
N ALA A 39 21.51 13.92 -12.86
CA ALA A 39 21.51 15.03 -11.91
C ALA A 39 21.90 14.55 -10.51
N PHE A 40 21.32 13.44 -10.04
CA PHE A 40 21.70 12.80 -8.76
C PHE A 40 23.19 12.46 -8.71
N ALA A 41 23.71 11.74 -9.73
CA ALA A 41 25.11 11.32 -9.73
C ALA A 41 26.08 12.51 -9.69
N LYS A 42 25.76 13.60 -10.39
CA LYS A 42 26.55 14.85 -10.37
C LYS A 42 26.48 15.59 -9.04
N ASP A 43 25.26 15.73 -8.49
CA ASP A 43 25.00 16.46 -7.24
C ASP A 43 25.88 15.95 -6.09
N ILE A 44 25.98 14.62 -5.95
CA ILE A 44 26.78 14.00 -4.91
C ILE A 44 28.21 13.63 -5.32
N SER A 45 28.60 13.90 -6.58
CA SER A 45 29.87 13.44 -7.14
C SER A 45 30.10 11.93 -6.93
N LEU A 46 29.11 11.11 -7.30
CA LEU A 46 29.05 9.67 -7.04
C LEU A 46 30.37 8.98 -7.46
N THR A 47 31.03 8.33 -6.50
CA THR A 47 32.29 7.64 -6.75
C THR A 47 32.08 6.28 -7.41
N GLN A 48 33.13 5.74 -8.02
CA GLN A 48 33.09 4.40 -8.62
C GLN A 48 32.79 3.32 -7.57
N ALA A 49 33.34 3.42 -6.37
CA ALA A 49 33.10 2.45 -5.30
C ALA A 49 31.64 2.48 -4.81
N GLU A 50 31.04 3.67 -4.67
CA GLU A 50 29.62 3.81 -4.34
C GLU A 50 28.72 3.29 -5.46
N TRP A 51 29.09 3.54 -6.72
CA TRP A 51 28.39 2.97 -7.87
C TRP A 51 28.44 1.44 -7.88
N GLU A 52 29.60 0.82 -7.63
CA GLU A 52 29.75 -0.64 -7.54
C GLU A 52 28.88 -1.21 -6.40
N LEU A 53 28.82 -0.52 -5.25
CA LEU A 53 27.94 -0.89 -4.14
C LEU A 53 26.46 -0.83 -4.55
N ALA A 54 26.03 0.23 -5.24
CA ALA A 54 24.66 0.41 -5.71
C ALA A 54 24.27 -0.65 -6.76
N ILE A 55 25.16 -0.98 -7.70
CA ILE A 55 24.93 -2.07 -8.66
C ILE A 55 24.79 -3.41 -7.93
N GLY A 56 25.65 -3.68 -6.96
CA GLY A 56 25.55 -4.87 -6.12
C GLY A 56 24.24 -4.95 -5.34
N PHE A 57 23.78 -3.82 -4.79
CA PHE A 57 22.49 -3.70 -4.12
C PHE A 57 21.33 -4.05 -5.05
N LEU A 58 21.21 -3.37 -6.20
CA LEU A 58 20.14 -3.61 -7.19
C LEU A 58 20.14 -5.06 -7.71
N THR A 59 21.33 -5.64 -7.90
CA THR A 59 21.49 -7.03 -8.33
C THR A 59 20.92 -7.99 -7.28
N ARG A 60 21.26 -7.81 -6.00
CA ARG A 60 20.72 -8.64 -4.92
C ARG A 60 19.22 -8.44 -4.74
N THR A 61 18.72 -7.22 -4.89
CA THR A 61 17.27 -6.93 -4.89
C THR A 61 16.56 -7.74 -5.96
N GLY A 62 17.11 -7.78 -7.18
CA GLY A 62 16.57 -8.61 -8.27
C GLY A 62 16.59 -10.11 -7.97
N HIS A 63 17.68 -10.64 -7.42
CA HIS A 63 17.79 -12.07 -7.09
C HIS A 63 16.84 -12.54 -5.98
N LEU A 64 16.33 -11.63 -5.14
CA LEU A 64 15.35 -11.93 -4.09
C LEU A 64 13.90 -11.86 -4.58
N CYS A 65 13.66 -11.36 -5.80
CA CYS A 65 12.31 -11.31 -6.35
C CYS A 65 11.86 -12.68 -6.87
N HIS A 66 10.68 -13.14 -6.42
CA HIS A 66 9.97 -14.33 -6.90
C HIS A 66 8.45 -14.11 -6.75
N ASP A 67 7.64 -15.13 -7.04
CA ASP A 67 6.16 -15.01 -7.10
C ASP A 67 5.52 -14.52 -5.78
N GLU A 68 6.15 -14.80 -4.65
CA GLU A 68 5.66 -14.46 -3.30
C GLU A 68 6.44 -13.31 -2.65
N ARG A 69 7.53 -12.84 -3.27
CA ARG A 69 8.37 -11.74 -2.76
C ARG A 69 8.78 -10.80 -3.87
N GLN A 70 8.41 -9.52 -3.75
CA GLN A 70 8.77 -8.48 -4.70
C GLN A 70 9.65 -7.41 -4.04
N GLU A 71 10.95 -7.68 -3.91
CA GLU A 71 11.91 -6.80 -3.23
C GLU A 71 12.04 -5.43 -3.94
N PHE A 72 11.83 -5.35 -5.26
CA PHE A 72 11.79 -4.06 -5.97
C PHE A 72 10.54 -3.22 -5.62
N ILE A 73 9.40 -3.86 -5.37
CA ILE A 73 8.22 -3.16 -4.87
C ILE A 73 8.50 -2.68 -3.44
N LEU A 74 9.11 -3.52 -2.60
CA LEU A 74 9.49 -3.13 -1.24
C LEU A 74 10.50 -1.97 -1.20
N LEU A 75 11.43 -1.94 -2.16
CA LEU A 75 12.34 -0.81 -2.35
C LEU A 75 11.56 0.47 -2.74
N SER A 76 10.60 0.36 -3.66
CA SER A 76 9.72 1.48 -4.02
C SER A 76 8.90 1.98 -2.82
N ASP A 77 8.37 1.07 -2.00
CA ASP A 77 7.60 1.38 -0.80
C ASP A 77 8.45 2.14 0.23
N THR A 78 9.62 1.60 0.54
CA THR A 78 10.52 2.18 1.56
C THR A 78 11.23 3.45 1.12
N LEU A 79 11.29 3.74 -0.19
CA LEU A 79 11.71 5.04 -0.73
C LEU A 79 10.55 6.03 -0.90
N GLY A 80 9.31 5.63 -0.56
CA GLY A 80 8.11 6.48 -0.68
C GLY A 80 7.60 6.66 -2.11
N LEU A 81 8.21 6.00 -3.10
CA LEU A 81 7.81 6.11 -4.50
C LEU A 81 6.43 5.53 -4.73
N SER A 82 6.09 4.40 -4.10
CA SER A 82 4.76 3.79 -4.23
C SER A 82 3.65 4.73 -3.73
N MET A 83 3.86 5.39 -2.60
CA MET A 83 2.93 6.39 -2.07
C MET A 83 2.84 7.63 -2.95
N LEU A 84 3.97 8.09 -3.53
CA LEU A 84 3.96 9.21 -4.46
C LEU A 84 3.18 8.87 -5.74
N VAL A 85 3.37 7.67 -6.30
CA VAL A 85 2.61 7.20 -7.47
C VAL A 85 1.13 7.10 -7.15
N ASP A 86 0.75 6.59 -5.97
CA ASP A 86 -0.64 6.56 -5.52
C ASP A 86 -1.23 7.99 -5.43
N ALA A 87 -0.53 8.92 -4.77
CA ALA A 87 -0.98 10.29 -4.60
C ALA A 87 -1.17 11.06 -5.93
N ILE A 88 -0.35 10.76 -6.94
CA ILE A 88 -0.47 11.37 -8.28
C ILE A 88 -1.70 10.84 -9.02
N ASN A 89 -1.92 9.52 -8.99
CA ASN A 89 -2.90 8.86 -9.86
C ASN A 89 -4.28 8.72 -9.21
N ASN A 90 -4.36 8.77 -7.89
CA ASN A 90 -5.59 8.56 -7.14
C ASN A 90 -5.96 9.80 -6.31
N ARG A 91 -5.87 10.98 -6.93
CA ARG A 91 -6.36 12.23 -6.32
C ARG A 91 -7.86 12.13 -6.09
N ARG A 92 -8.29 12.52 -4.90
CA ARG A 92 -9.70 12.50 -4.51
C ARG A 92 -10.20 13.89 -4.15
N PRO A 93 -11.47 14.20 -4.45
CA PRO A 93 -12.07 15.46 -4.03
C PRO A 93 -12.16 15.53 -2.50
N PRO A 94 -12.23 16.75 -1.92
CA PRO A 94 -12.46 16.92 -0.49
C PRO A 94 -13.68 16.12 -0.01
N GLY A 95 -13.54 15.44 1.13
CA GLY A 95 -14.60 14.61 1.73
C GLY A 95 -14.60 13.15 1.29
N ALA A 96 -13.94 12.78 0.18
CA ALA A 96 -13.73 11.36 -0.16
C ALA A 96 -12.64 10.73 0.71
N THR A 97 -12.79 9.45 1.04
CA THR A 97 -11.77 8.71 1.81
C THR A 97 -10.48 8.59 1.01
N GLU A 98 -9.35 8.92 1.63
CA GLU A 98 -8.06 8.90 0.95
C GLU A 98 -7.58 7.49 0.58
N ASN A 99 -6.84 7.38 -0.52
CA ASN A 99 -6.12 6.14 -0.85
C ASN A 99 -4.82 6.01 -0.04
N THR A 100 -4.31 4.79 0.02
CA THR A 100 -2.93 4.50 0.42
C THR A 100 -2.46 3.23 -0.32
N VAL A 101 -1.19 2.84 -0.14
CA VAL A 101 -0.58 1.70 -0.86
C VAL A 101 -1.41 0.42 -0.74
N PHE A 102 -1.47 -0.39 -1.79
CA PHE A 102 -2.20 -1.67 -1.76
C PHE A 102 -1.53 -2.72 -0.85
N GLY A 103 -0.20 -2.70 -0.78
CA GLY A 103 0.58 -3.75 -0.12
C GLY A 103 0.62 -5.06 -0.92
N PRO A 104 1.54 -5.98 -0.59
CA PRO A 104 1.78 -7.20 -1.37
C PRO A 104 0.87 -8.38 -0.98
N PHE A 105 0.01 -8.23 0.04
CA PHE A 105 -0.66 -9.36 0.69
C PHE A 105 -2.15 -9.50 0.37
N HIS A 106 -2.68 -8.78 -0.63
CA HIS A 106 -4.03 -9.05 -1.12
C HIS A 106 -4.07 -10.37 -1.90
N VAL A 107 -5.17 -11.12 -1.76
CA VAL A 107 -5.39 -12.39 -2.46
C VAL A 107 -6.79 -12.39 -3.05
N GLU A 108 -6.88 -12.64 -4.36
CA GLU A 108 -8.17 -12.77 -5.03
C GLU A 108 -8.94 -14.02 -4.58
N GLY A 109 -10.27 -13.94 -4.55
CA GLY A 109 -11.13 -15.09 -4.27
C GLY A 109 -11.36 -15.37 -2.78
N ALA A 110 -11.09 -14.41 -1.89
CA ALA A 110 -11.55 -14.46 -0.51
C ALA A 110 -13.07 -14.76 -0.43
N PRO A 111 -13.57 -15.40 0.65
CA PRO A 111 -14.98 -15.75 0.76
C PRO A 111 -15.87 -14.51 0.92
N ILE A 112 -17.01 -14.50 0.23
CA ILE A 112 -18.11 -13.56 0.50
C ILE A 112 -18.83 -14.03 1.78
N ARG A 113 -18.99 -13.11 2.74
CA ARG A 113 -19.50 -13.37 4.09
C ARG A 113 -20.73 -12.53 4.40
N GLN A 114 -21.53 -12.96 5.36
CA GLN A 114 -22.64 -12.17 5.90
C GLN A 114 -22.14 -11.08 6.85
N MET A 115 -22.87 -9.98 6.93
CA MET A 115 -22.56 -8.89 7.86
C MET A 115 -22.47 -9.37 9.30
N GLY A 116 -21.42 -8.95 10.00
CA GLY A 116 -21.13 -9.31 11.39
C GLY A 116 -20.43 -10.67 11.57
N GLU A 117 -20.11 -11.38 10.48
CA GLU A 117 -19.31 -12.61 10.57
C GLU A 117 -17.89 -12.35 11.07
N ASN A 118 -17.31 -13.39 11.69
CA ASN A 118 -15.92 -13.37 12.14
C ASN A 118 -14.98 -13.78 11.00
N ILE A 119 -14.02 -12.91 10.67
CA ILE A 119 -12.96 -13.18 9.69
C ILE A 119 -11.70 -13.77 10.34
N SER A 120 -11.54 -13.67 11.65
CA SER A 120 -10.46 -14.34 12.40
C SER A 120 -10.82 -15.80 12.64
N LEU A 121 -10.09 -16.69 11.96
CA LEU A 121 -10.30 -18.13 11.92
C LEU A 121 -9.30 -18.89 12.80
N ASP A 122 -8.18 -18.28 13.17
CA ASP A 122 -7.14 -18.86 14.02
C ASP A 122 -7.44 -18.75 15.53
N GLY A 123 -8.43 -17.95 15.92
CA GLY A 123 -8.84 -17.76 17.31
C GLY A 123 -7.82 -17.00 18.15
N LYS A 124 -6.91 -16.26 17.53
CA LYS A 124 -5.89 -15.44 18.21
C LYS A 124 -6.27 -13.96 18.22
N GLY A 125 -5.58 -13.17 19.05
CA GLY A 125 -5.74 -11.71 19.10
C GLY A 125 -6.94 -11.21 19.88
N GLU A 126 -6.98 -9.89 20.11
CA GLU A 126 -8.09 -9.24 20.78
C GLU A 126 -9.21 -8.94 19.78
N SER A 127 -10.39 -9.51 19.98
CA SER A 127 -11.53 -9.31 19.06
C SER A 127 -11.91 -7.84 18.89
N CYS A 128 -12.16 -7.43 17.65
CA CYS A 128 -12.62 -6.10 17.28
C CYS A 128 -13.85 -6.18 16.36
N LEU A 129 -14.89 -5.40 16.67
CA LEU A 129 -16.00 -5.16 15.76
C LEU A 129 -15.66 -3.98 14.87
N PHE A 130 -15.52 -4.22 13.56
CA PHE A 130 -15.41 -3.19 12.55
C PHE A 130 -16.80 -2.90 11.99
N ILE A 131 -17.18 -1.62 11.94
CA ILE A 131 -18.52 -1.21 11.52
C ILE A 131 -18.50 0.19 10.88
N GLY A 132 -19.38 0.41 9.92
CA GLY A 132 -19.56 1.72 9.30
C GLY A 132 -20.46 1.64 8.08
N ARG A 133 -20.35 2.63 7.21
CA ARG A 133 -21.09 2.74 5.95
C ARG A 133 -20.18 3.05 4.78
N VAL A 134 -20.60 2.62 3.60
CA VAL A 134 -20.07 3.08 2.31
C VAL A 134 -21.02 4.13 1.77
N LEU A 135 -20.52 5.35 1.59
CA LEU A 135 -21.28 6.55 1.24
C LEU A 135 -20.75 7.18 -0.05
N ASP A 136 -21.59 7.97 -0.72
CA ASP A 136 -21.16 8.91 -1.75
C ASP A 136 -20.73 10.26 -1.15
N LEU A 137 -20.23 11.17 -1.99
CA LEU A 137 -19.81 12.53 -1.59
C LEU A 137 -20.94 13.40 -1.00
N ASN A 138 -22.20 13.03 -1.19
CA ASN A 138 -23.35 13.72 -0.62
C ASN A 138 -23.82 13.08 0.69
N GLY A 139 -23.17 12.02 1.15
CA GLY A 139 -23.54 11.25 2.34
C GLY A 139 -24.66 10.24 2.10
N ASN A 140 -25.02 9.94 0.85
CA ASN A 140 -26.01 8.92 0.55
C ASN A 140 -25.36 7.52 0.66
N PRO A 141 -26.06 6.52 1.22
CA PRO A 141 -25.56 5.16 1.25
C PRO A 141 -25.43 4.55 -0.15
N ILE A 142 -24.37 3.77 -0.36
CA ILE A 142 -24.13 3.04 -1.61
C ILE A 142 -24.51 1.58 -1.40
N GLU A 143 -25.57 1.14 -2.08
CA GLU A 143 -25.98 -0.26 -2.15
C GLU A 143 -25.07 -1.06 -3.09
N GLY A 144 -24.79 -2.32 -2.74
CA GLY A 144 -24.01 -3.23 -3.57
C GLY A 144 -22.51 -2.91 -3.63
N ALA A 145 -21.99 -2.06 -2.75
CA ALA A 145 -20.56 -1.83 -2.60
C ALA A 145 -19.90 -3.11 -2.07
N ARG A 146 -18.89 -3.60 -2.77
CA ARG A 146 -18.10 -4.76 -2.40
C ARG A 146 -16.85 -4.30 -1.65
N ILE A 147 -16.70 -4.77 -0.41
CA ILE A 147 -15.62 -4.42 0.52
C ILE A 147 -14.76 -5.67 0.74
N ASP A 148 -13.58 -5.72 0.11
CA ASP A 148 -12.54 -6.69 0.46
C ASP A 148 -11.82 -6.21 1.70
N VAL A 149 -11.63 -7.07 2.70
CA VAL A 149 -10.86 -6.76 3.90
C VAL A 149 -9.80 -7.82 4.15
N TRP A 150 -8.62 -7.38 4.54
CA TRP A 150 -7.55 -8.26 5.01
C TRP A 150 -6.67 -7.60 6.07
N SER A 151 -6.14 -8.38 7.00
CA SER A 151 -5.14 -7.93 7.98
C SER A 151 -4.20 -9.08 8.36
N ASP A 152 -3.13 -8.73 9.06
CA ASP A 152 -2.29 -9.65 9.80
C ASP A 152 -3.06 -10.30 10.96
N ASN A 153 -2.51 -11.39 11.50
CA ASN A 153 -2.93 -11.97 12.77
C ASN A 153 -2.20 -11.33 13.96
N SER A 154 -2.47 -11.78 15.19
CA SER A 154 -1.85 -11.20 16.40
C SER A 154 -0.33 -11.39 16.49
N ASP A 155 0.24 -12.23 15.63
CA ASP A 155 1.68 -12.48 15.53
C ASP A 155 2.33 -11.60 14.44
N GLY A 156 1.56 -10.75 13.75
CA GLY A 156 2.04 -9.84 12.70
C GLY A 156 2.19 -10.48 11.31
N PHE A 157 1.51 -11.60 11.05
CA PHE A 157 1.60 -12.33 9.77
C PHE A 157 0.26 -12.42 9.06
N TYR A 158 0.26 -12.23 7.73
CA TYR A 158 -0.84 -12.60 6.85
C TYR A 158 -0.85 -14.11 6.61
N ASP A 159 -2.03 -14.70 6.38
CA ASP A 159 -2.20 -16.13 6.12
C ASP A 159 -1.31 -16.66 4.99
N VAL A 160 -1.11 -15.89 3.92
CA VAL A 160 -0.23 -16.24 2.79
C VAL A 160 1.25 -16.37 3.15
N GLN A 161 1.68 -15.72 4.23
CA GLN A 161 3.05 -15.87 4.73
C GLN A 161 3.21 -17.14 5.58
N GLN A 162 2.09 -17.76 5.97
CA GLN A 162 2.03 -18.87 6.91
C GLN A 162 0.99 -19.93 6.48
N PRO A 163 1.03 -20.45 5.24
CA PRO A 163 -0.02 -21.32 4.69
C PRO A 163 -0.21 -22.64 5.46
N ASP A 164 0.83 -23.12 6.15
CA ASP A 164 0.80 -24.34 6.95
C ASP A 164 0.43 -24.11 8.43
N ILE A 165 0.31 -22.85 8.86
CA ILE A 165 0.09 -22.46 10.26
C ILE A 165 -1.26 -21.75 10.43
N GLN A 166 -1.60 -20.84 9.52
CA GLN A 166 -2.86 -20.11 9.55
C GLN A 166 -3.92 -20.83 8.69
N PRO A 167 -5.19 -20.87 9.13
CA PRO A 167 -6.28 -21.32 8.27
C PRO A 167 -6.31 -20.51 6.97
N LYS A 168 -6.61 -21.15 5.85
CA LYS A 168 -6.83 -20.45 4.58
C LYS A 168 -7.92 -19.38 4.76
N TRP A 169 -7.65 -18.16 4.30
CA TRP A 169 -8.52 -16.99 4.45
C TRP A 169 -8.65 -16.45 5.88
N ASN A 170 -7.71 -16.76 6.77
CA ASN A 170 -7.65 -16.14 8.08
C ASN A 170 -7.51 -14.61 7.94
N ASN A 171 -8.29 -13.88 8.74
CA ASN A 171 -8.39 -12.42 8.71
C ASN A 171 -8.71 -11.85 7.32
N ARG A 172 -9.47 -12.58 6.50
CA ARG A 172 -9.95 -12.14 5.18
C ARG A 172 -11.45 -12.33 5.01
N GLY A 173 -12.08 -11.39 4.29
CA GLY A 173 -13.47 -11.51 3.91
C GLY A 173 -13.91 -10.47 2.89
N ILE A 174 -14.98 -10.80 2.18
CA ILE A 174 -15.66 -9.87 1.30
C ILE A 174 -17.07 -9.63 1.84
N PHE A 175 -17.47 -8.37 1.93
CA PHE A 175 -18.80 -7.97 2.34
C PHE A 175 -19.46 -7.14 1.24
N VAL A 176 -20.78 -7.23 1.11
CA VAL A 176 -21.57 -6.49 0.12
C VAL A 176 -22.66 -5.70 0.83
N THR A 177 -22.65 -4.38 0.68
CA THR A 177 -23.59 -3.50 1.38
C THR A 177 -25.02 -3.65 0.88
N GLY A 178 -25.99 -3.52 1.79
CA GLY A 178 -27.41 -3.37 1.44
C GLY A 178 -27.79 -1.92 1.15
N ALA A 179 -29.09 -1.65 1.05
CA ALA A 179 -29.63 -0.32 0.73
C ALA A 179 -29.26 0.78 1.75
N ASP A 180 -28.87 0.41 2.98
CA ASP A 180 -28.42 1.34 4.01
C ASP A 180 -26.91 1.64 3.95
N GLY A 181 -26.19 1.02 3.00
CA GLY A 181 -24.75 1.18 2.81
C GLY A 181 -23.92 0.59 3.94
N ALA A 182 -24.52 -0.08 4.91
CA ALA A 182 -23.83 -0.52 6.12
C ALA A 182 -22.93 -1.72 5.86
N TYR A 183 -21.80 -1.76 6.57
CA TYR A 183 -20.94 -2.93 6.67
C TYR A 183 -20.62 -3.24 8.14
N SER A 184 -20.41 -4.52 8.44
CA SER A 184 -19.84 -4.93 9.72
C SER A 184 -19.17 -6.29 9.63
N PHE A 185 -18.13 -6.50 10.42
CA PHE A 185 -17.49 -7.80 10.61
C PHE A 185 -16.72 -7.83 11.94
N VAL A 186 -16.49 -9.03 12.45
CA VAL A 186 -15.60 -9.24 13.60
C VAL A 186 -14.24 -9.67 13.09
N GLY A 187 -13.19 -8.98 13.49
CA GLY A 187 -11.80 -9.36 13.27
C GLY A 187 -11.03 -9.25 14.58
N ILE A 188 -9.75 -8.91 14.49
CA ILE A 188 -8.92 -8.57 15.64
C ILE A 188 -8.52 -7.10 15.59
N LYS A 189 -8.18 -6.50 16.74
CA LYS A 189 -7.39 -5.26 16.74
C LYS A 189 -6.03 -5.61 16.10
N PRO A 190 -5.66 -5.03 14.95
CA PRO A 190 -4.41 -5.38 14.27
C PRO A 190 -3.22 -5.00 15.14
N VAL A 191 -2.06 -5.58 14.85
CA VAL A 191 -0.81 -5.26 15.54
C VAL A 191 0.19 -4.66 14.57
N SER A 192 1.17 -3.94 15.12
CA SER A 192 2.31 -3.50 14.34
C SER A 192 3.18 -4.68 13.93
N TYR A 193 3.65 -4.67 12.69
CA TYR A 193 4.51 -5.73 12.17
C TYR A 193 5.64 -5.16 11.29
N PRO A 194 6.81 -5.81 11.26
CA PRO A 194 7.88 -5.43 10.35
C PRO A 194 7.59 -5.89 8.92
N ILE A 195 7.96 -5.07 7.93
CA ILE A 195 8.13 -5.57 6.56
C ILE A 195 9.27 -6.61 6.52
N PRO A 196 9.37 -7.46 5.47
CA PRO A 196 10.54 -8.32 5.29
C PRO A 196 11.84 -7.50 5.30
N ASP A 197 12.73 -7.78 6.26
CA ASP A 197 13.97 -7.02 6.49
C ASP A 197 15.25 -7.87 6.41
N ASP A 198 15.12 -9.12 5.97
CA ASP A 198 16.22 -10.06 5.73
C ASP A 198 16.96 -9.80 4.39
N GLY A 199 16.43 -8.91 3.55
CA GLY A 199 16.96 -8.57 2.23
C GLY A 199 17.76 -7.26 2.16
N PRO A 200 18.20 -6.86 0.96
CA PRO A 200 18.87 -5.59 0.72
C PRO A 200 18.08 -4.39 1.26
N VAL A 201 16.76 -4.39 1.14
CA VAL A 201 15.93 -3.28 1.63
C VAL A 201 16.05 -3.14 3.15
N GLY A 202 15.97 -4.26 3.89
CA GLY A 202 16.18 -4.24 5.34
C GLY A 202 17.58 -3.76 5.73
N GLN A 203 18.62 -4.21 5.02
CA GLN A 203 20.00 -3.75 5.22
C GLN A 203 20.16 -2.24 4.96
N MET A 204 19.50 -1.72 3.91
CA MET A 204 19.46 -0.29 3.61
C MET A 204 18.76 0.48 4.74
N LEU A 205 17.61 0.02 5.21
CA LEU A 205 16.90 0.67 6.33
C LEU A 205 17.76 0.71 7.58
N ALA A 206 18.37 -0.41 7.96
CA ALA A 206 19.27 -0.47 9.11
C ALA A 206 20.46 0.48 8.98
N SER A 207 21.07 0.56 7.78
CA SER A 207 22.19 1.48 7.51
C SER A 207 21.79 2.96 7.56
N LEU A 208 20.51 3.27 7.27
CA LEU A 208 19.93 4.60 7.38
C LEU A 208 19.35 4.90 8.78
N GLY A 209 19.47 3.97 9.74
CA GLY A 209 18.88 4.14 11.08
C GLY A 209 17.35 4.10 11.10
N ARG A 210 16.72 3.46 10.10
CA ARG A 210 15.27 3.31 9.98
C ARG A 210 14.82 1.93 10.45
N HIS A 211 13.63 1.86 11.05
CA HIS A 211 12.99 0.60 11.43
C HIS A 211 12.13 0.02 10.28
N PRO A 212 11.88 -1.30 10.28
CA PRO A 212 11.01 -1.95 9.28
C PRO A 212 9.53 -1.96 9.66
N TYR A 213 9.15 -1.45 10.83
CA TYR A 213 7.77 -1.53 11.32
C TYR A 213 6.78 -0.67 10.53
N ARG A 214 5.61 -1.26 10.28
CA ARG A 214 4.38 -0.58 9.90
C ARG A 214 3.44 -0.53 11.11
N PRO A 215 2.71 0.58 11.31
CA PRO A 215 1.72 0.69 12.38
C PRO A 215 0.59 -0.31 12.18
N ALA A 216 -0.09 -0.71 13.25
CA ALA A 216 -1.25 -1.58 13.18
C ALA A 216 -2.34 -1.02 12.25
N HIS A 217 -2.78 -1.84 11.29
CA HIS A 217 -3.78 -1.43 10.29
C HIS A 217 -4.62 -2.58 9.75
N THR A 218 -5.76 -2.23 9.16
CA THR A 218 -6.60 -3.14 8.39
C THR A 218 -6.72 -2.61 6.97
N HIS A 219 -6.58 -3.49 5.98
CA HIS A 219 -6.69 -3.13 4.58
C HIS A 219 -8.11 -3.22 4.06
N TYR A 220 -8.44 -2.34 3.11
CA TYR A 220 -9.71 -2.29 2.42
C TYR A 220 -9.51 -2.09 0.91
N LEU A 221 -10.21 -2.91 0.13
CA LEU A 221 -10.43 -2.69 -1.30
C LEU A 221 -11.95 -2.58 -1.54
N ILE A 222 -12.41 -1.38 -1.85
CA ILE A 222 -13.83 -1.09 -2.01
C ILE A 222 -14.13 -0.76 -3.47
N THR A 223 -15.14 -1.44 -4.01
CA THR A 223 -15.63 -1.23 -5.39
C THR A 223 -17.14 -1.12 -5.38
N ALA A 224 -17.68 -0.24 -6.22
CA ALA A 224 -19.12 -0.10 -6.43
C ALA A 224 -19.37 0.37 -7.87
N SER A 225 -20.50 -0.05 -8.46
CA SER A 225 -20.85 0.36 -9.81
C SER A 225 -21.00 1.88 -9.89
N GLY A 226 -20.33 2.53 -10.84
CA GLY A 226 -20.35 3.99 -11.00
C GLY A 226 -19.38 4.75 -10.08
N TYR A 227 -18.57 4.06 -9.27
CA TYR A 227 -17.58 4.67 -8.38
C TYR A 227 -16.16 4.22 -8.69
N GLN A 228 -15.20 5.11 -8.46
CA GLN A 228 -13.78 4.81 -8.52
C GLN A 228 -13.42 3.81 -7.42
N LYS A 229 -12.65 2.78 -7.80
CA LYS A 229 -12.06 1.82 -6.86
C LYS A 229 -11.32 2.56 -5.74
N LEU A 230 -11.54 2.15 -4.49
CA LEU A 230 -10.83 2.66 -3.31
C LEU A 230 -9.94 1.55 -2.76
N VAL A 231 -8.64 1.83 -2.71
CA VAL A 231 -7.66 1.04 -1.96
C VAL A 231 -7.22 1.89 -0.79
N THR A 232 -7.42 1.43 0.43
CA THR A 232 -7.07 2.20 1.62
C THR A 232 -6.83 1.31 2.84
N HIS A 233 -6.39 1.92 3.93
CA HIS A 233 -6.26 1.29 5.23
C HIS A 233 -7.00 2.09 6.29
N THR A 234 -7.35 1.44 7.39
CA THR A 234 -7.59 2.13 8.67
C THR A 234 -6.44 1.82 9.62
N PHE A 235 -5.90 2.84 10.29
CA PHE A 235 -4.80 2.71 11.25
C PHE A 235 -5.30 2.83 12.69
N VAL A 236 -4.63 2.14 13.61
CA VAL A 236 -4.91 2.21 15.05
C VAL A 236 -4.32 3.49 15.63
N GLY A 237 -5.15 4.34 16.26
CA GLY A 237 -4.75 5.68 16.70
C GLY A 237 -3.74 5.77 17.84
N ASP A 238 -3.54 4.72 18.63
CA ASP A 238 -2.55 4.67 19.71
C ASP A 238 -1.25 3.94 19.35
N ASP A 239 -1.05 3.65 18.06
CA ASP A 239 0.11 2.89 17.60
C ASP A 239 1.40 3.75 17.58
N PRO A 240 2.53 3.25 18.14
CA PRO A 240 3.78 4.02 18.24
C PRO A 240 4.45 4.32 16.89
N TYR A 241 4.04 3.67 15.79
CA TYR A 241 4.64 3.83 14.47
C TYR A 241 3.82 4.69 13.51
N LEU A 242 2.75 5.36 13.97
CA LEU A 242 1.93 6.23 13.11
C LEU A 242 2.74 7.33 12.40
N GLU A 243 3.66 7.96 13.12
CA GLU A 243 4.49 9.05 12.59
C GLU A 243 5.73 8.54 11.84
N SER A 244 5.97 7.23 11.82
CA SER A 244 7.20 6.64 11.29
C SER A 244 6.98 5.38 10.45
N ASP A 245 5.78 5.17 9.91
CA ASP A 245 5.47 4.04 9.02
C ASP A 245 6.55 3.89 7.94
N THR A 246 7.20 2.73 7.89
CA THR A 246 8.36 2.51 7.03
C THR A 246 8.05 2.67 5.53
N VAL A 247 6.76 2.55 5.15
CA VAL A 247 6.28 2.72 3.77
C VAL A 247 5.46 4.00 3.56
N PHE A 248 5.41 4.88 4.56
CA PHE A 248 4.74 6.19 4.48
C PHE A 248 3.23 6.13 4.17
N GLY A 249 2.56 5.03 4.54
CA GLY A 249 1.17 4.77 4.20
C GLY A 249 0.14 5.52 5.06
N VAL A 250 0.56 6.06 6.21
CA VAL A 250 -0.33 6.73 7.17
C VAL A 250 -0.78 8.09 6.64
N LYS A 251 -2.09 8.33 6.77
CA LYS A 251 -2.71 9.64 6.58
C LYS A 251 -3.62 9.90 7.77
N ASN A 252 -3.65 11.14 8.25
CA ASN A 252 -4.40 11.47 9.46
C ASN A 252 -5.90 11.14 9.36
N SER A 253 -6.50 11.28 8.17
CA SER A 253 -7.90 10.94 7.91
C SER A 253 -8.21 9.44 7.97
N LEU A 254 -7.18 8.60 7.90
CA LEU A 254 -7.27 7.13 7.91
C LEU A 254 -6.99 6.54 9.30
N VAL A 255 -6.72 7.37 10.30
CA VAL A 255 -6.60 6.92 11.69
C VAL A 255 -8.00 6.71 12.25
N ALA A 256 -8.36 5.46 12.52
CA ALA A 256 -9.68 5.08 13.00
C ALA A 256 -9.72 5.01 14.54
N PRO A 257 -10.88 5.28 15.16
CA PRO A 257 -11.06 5.03 16.59
C PRO A 257 -11.01 3.53 16.89
N PHE A 258 -10.44 3.17 18.03
CA PHE A 258 -10.47 1.82 18.60
C PHE A 258 -10.91 1.92 20.06
N ASP A 259 -12.22 1.86 20.26
CA ASP A 259 -12.82 1.99 21.58
C ASP A 259 -12.93 0.62 22.25
N ARG A 260 -12.48 0.55 23.50
CA ARG A 260 -12.66 -0.65 24.32
C ARG A 260 -14.12 -0.75 24.75
N VAL A 261 -14.75 -1.90 24.54
CA VAL A 261 -16.18 -2.12 24.83
C VAL A 261 -16.38 -3.39 25.65
N ASP A 262 -17.29 -3.34 26.63
CA ASP A 262 -17.68 -4.52 27.44
C ASP A 262 -18.87 -5.24 26.78
N ARG A 263 -18.69 -5.72 25.54
CA ARG A 263 -19.73 -6.41 24.77
C ARG A 263 -19.22 -7.74 24.23
N ARG A 264 -19.75 -8.17 23.07
CA ARG A 264 -19.37 -9.40 22.37
C ARG A 264 -17.92 -9.38 21.86
N THR A 265 -17.37 -8.21 21.60
CA THR A 265 -15.96 -7.99 21.24
C THR A 265 -15.28 -7.12 22.30
N ILE A 266 -13.95 -7.15 22.35
CA ILE A 266 -13.14 -6.32 23.27
C ILE A 266 -13.04 -4.89 22.72
N TRP A 267 -12.90 -4.77 21.39
CA TRP A 267 -12.74 -3.50 20.70
C TRP A 267 -13.89 -3.26 19.72
N ARG A 268 -14.10 -1.98 19.41
CA ARG A 268 -14.99 -1.48 18.36
C ARG A 268 -14.26 -0.40 17.57
N SER A 269 -14.35 -0.47 16.24
CA SER A 269 -13.82 0.54 15.34
C SER A 269 -14.90 0.98 14.35
N ASP A 270 -15.30 2.24 14.46
CA ASP A 270 -16.28 2.89 13.59
C ASP A 270 -15.56 3.67 12.49
N PHE A 271 -15.85 3.38 11.22
CA PHE A 271 -15.26 4.10 10.10
C PHE A 271 -16.17 4.11 8.87
N ASP A 272 -16.51 5.30 8.35
CA ASP A 272 -17.27 5.43 7.11
C ASP A 272 -16.33 5.64 5.92
N PHE A 273 -16.60 4.93 4.83
CA PHE A 273 -15.89 5.08 3.56
C PHE A 273 -16.70 5.93 2.59
N VAL A 274 -16.10 6.97 2.04
CA VAL A 274 -16.72 7.87 1.07
C VAL A 274 -16.09 7.66 -0.30
N LEU A 275 -16.88 7.16 -1.25
CA LEU A 275 -16.42 6.85 -2.60
C LEU A 275 -16.58 8.03 -3.56
N THR A 276 -15.61 8.16 -4.47
CA THR A 276 -15.65 9.13 -5.57
C THR A 276 -16.38 8.52 -6.76
N PRO A 277 -17.37 9.20 -7.38
CA PRO A 277 -17.95 8.76 -8.64
C PRO A 277 -16.90 8.63 -9.76
N VAL A 278 -17.08 7.69 -10.68
CA VAL A 278 -16.33 7.70 -11.94
C VAL A 278 -16.82 8.92 -12.74
N GLU A 279 -15.92 9.77 -13.21
CA GLU A 279 -16.31 10.82 -14.15
C GLU A 279 -16.83 10.14 -15.42
N ASN A 280 -18.09 10.43 -15.78
CA ASN A 280 -18.59 10.06 -17.10
C ASN A 280 -17.75 10.83 -18.12
N THR A 281 -16.78 10.16 -18.72
CA THR A 281 -16.15 10.63 -19.94
C THR A 281 -17.23 10.53 -21.02
N GLN A 282 -17.94 11.64 -21.26
CA GLN A 282 -18.68 11.84 -22.51
C GLN A 282 -17.69 12.02 -23.66
#